data_AF-A0A0M3QIH9-F1
#
_entry.id   AF-A0A0M3QIH9-F1
#
_cell.length_a   1.000
_cell.length_b   1.000
_cell.length_c   1.000
_cell.angle_alpha   90.00
_cell.angle_beta   90.00
_cell.angle_gamma   90.00
#
_symmetry.space_group_name_H-M   'P 1'
#
loop_
_entity.id
_entity.type
_entity.pdbx_description
1 polymer ?
#
loop_
_entity_poly.entity_id
_entity_poly.type
_entity_poly.pdbx_seq_one_letter_code
_entity_poly.pdbx_strand_id
1 'polypeptide(L)'
;MWRWSVPATAWEEEILSCSWCHAATYVGGDWFEISRPPHLPVGARWERAVAAGLPVGVSHAYGTFDRTLCGIREASMSPSDHCWLPERENACDACREAAVVMDDRWPQAMRGKGARASVARRL
;
A
#
# COMPACT_ATOMS: atom_id res chain seq x y z
N MET A 1 7.75 -6.49 -5.68
CA MET A 1 6.70 -6.91 -6.63
C MET A 1 6.19 -8.31 -6.26
N TRP A 2 4.96 -8.41 -5.76
CA TRP A 2 4.26 -9.68 -5.64
C TRP A 2 3.48 -9.91 -6.93
N ARG A 3 3.93 -10.84 -7.78
CA ARG A 3 3.22 -11.22 -9.00
C ARG A 3 2.21 -12.32 -8.67
N TRP A 4 0.94 -12.04 -8.94
CA TRP A 4 -0.12 -13.03 -8.92
C TRP A 4 -0.13 -13.76 -10.26
N SER A 5 -0.17 -15.09 -10.22
CA SER A 5 -0.13 -15.96 -11.39
C SER A 5 -1.54 -16.39 -11.79
N VAL A 6 -2.40 -15.48 -12.27
CA VAL A 6 -3.76 -15.85 -12.73
C VAL A 6 -4.06 -15.21 -14.09
N PRO A 7 -4.65 -15.93 -15.06
CA PRO A 7 -4.84 -15.45 -16.43
C PRO A 7 -5.85 -14.29 -16.50
N ALA A 8 -5.66 -13.43 -17.51
CA ALA A 8 -6.37 -12.17 -17.73
C ALA A 8 -7.84 -12.32 -18.19
N THR A 9 -8.66 -13.19 -17.59
CA THR A 9 -10.05 -13.47 -18.01
C THR A 9 -11.15 -13.38 -16.93
N ALA A 10 -10.87 -13.03 -15.66
CA ALA A 10 -11.88 -13.00 -14.56
C ALA A 10 -11.82 -11.71 -13.67
N TRP A 11 -11.94 -10.54 -14.29
CA TRP A 11 -11.14 -9.32 -13.98
C TRP A 11 -11.59 -8.29 -12.94
N GLU A 12 -12.56 -8.51 -12.05
CA GLU A 12 -12.83 -7.48 -11.03
C GLU A 12 -11.93 -7.67 -9.82
N GLU A 13 -10.71 -7.14 -9.94
CA GLU A 13 -9.81 -6.91 -8.81
C GLU A 13 -10.20 -5.60 -8.11
N GLU A 14 -10.97 -5.69 -7.03
CA GLU A 14 -11.27 -4.53 -6.19
C GLU A 14 -10.17 -4.34 -5.15
N ILE A 15 -9.62 -3.13 -5.09
CA ILE A 15 -8.75 -2.70 -4.00
C ILE A 15 -9.58 -1.85 -3.05
N LEU A 16 -9.81 -2.35 -1.85
CA LEU A 16 -10.44 -1.60 -0.76
C LEU A 16 -9.35 -1.06 0.16
N SER A 17 -9.30 0.25 0.35
CA SER A 17 -8.37 0.89 1.29
C SER A 17 -9.15 1.38 2.51
N CYS A 18 -8.78 0.93 3.70
CA CYS A 18 -9.35 1.48 4.92
C CYS A 18 -8.89 2.92 5.09
N SER A 19 -9.81 3.89 5.11
CA SER A 19 -9.48 5.31 5.27
C SER A 19 -8.84 5.66 6.63
N TRP A 20 -8.97 4.79 7.64
CA TRP A 20 -8.39 5.01 8.96
C TRP A 20 -6.99 4.42 9.11
N CYS A 21 -6.77 3.14 8.81
CA CYS A 21 -5.44 2.53 8.95
C CYS A 21 -4.66 2.42 7.63
N HIS A 22 -5.28 2.71 6.48
CA HIS A 22 -4.71 2.55 5.14
C HIS A 22 -4.27 1.11 4.83
N ALA A 23 -4.92 0.13 5.46
CA ALA A 23 -4.82 -1.26 5.04
C ALA A 23 -5.53 -1.45 3.71
N ALA A 24 -4.81 -2.01 2.74
CA ALA A 24 -5.38 -2.48 1.49
C ALA A 24 -5.94 -3.90 1.69
N THR A 25 -7.14 -4.13 1.18
CA THR A 25 -7.74 -5.44 0.98
C THR A 25 -7.93 -5.60 -0.51
N TYR A 26 -7.39 -6.69 -1.06
CA TYR A 26 -7.55 -7.05 -2.45
C TYR A 26 -8.64 -8.12 -2.51
N VAL A 27 -9.61 -7.93 -3.39
CA VAL A 27 -10.67 -8.90 -3.67
C VAL A 27 -10.51 -9.29 -5.13
N GLY A 28 -10.29 -10.57 -5.42
CA GLY A 28 -10.11 -11.03 -6.80
C GLY A 28 -9.76 -12.52 -6.89
N GLY A 29 -9.49 -12.99 -8.11
CA GLY A 29 -9.20 -14.40 -8.40
C GLY A 29 -10.45 -15.29 -8.53
N ASP A 30 -10.23 -16.55 -8.92
CA ASP A 30 -11.28 -17.49 -9.36
C ASP A 30 -12.40 -17.75 -8.33
N TRP A 31 -12.16 -17.44 -7.04
CA TRP A 31 -13.11 -17.66 -5.94
C TRP A 31 -13.40 -16.40 -5.11
N PHE A 32 -13.19 -15.21 -5.67
CA PHE A 32 -13.31 -13.94 -4.92
C PHE A 32 -12.48 -13.98 -3.63
N GLU A 33 -11.20 -14.33 -3.76
CA GLU A 33 -10.29 -14.41 -2.63
C GLU A 33 -10.08 -13.02 -2.03
N ILE A 34 -10.29 -12.94 -0.71
CA ILE A 34 -9.97 -11.74 0.04
C ILE A 34 -8.55 -11.89 0.54
N SER A 35 -7.65 -11.03 0.06
CA SER A 35 -6.25 -10.99 0.47
C SER A 35 -5.94 -9.69 1.20
N ARG A 36 -5.33 -9.82 2.38
CA ARG A 36 -4.79 -8.69 3.14
C ARG A 36 -3.28 -8.86 3.24
N PRO A 37 -2.48 -7.89 2.75
CA PRO A 37 -1.03 -7.94 2.93
C PRO A 37 -0.70 -8.07 4.41
N PRO A 38 0.31 -8.87 4.77
CA PRO A 38 0.77 -8.94 6.14
C PRO A 38 1.24 -7.56 6.60
N HIS A 39 1.28 -7.35 7.93
CA HIS A 39 2.00 -6.20 8.47
C HIS A 39 3.45 -6.23 7.97
N LEU A 40 3.92 -5.11 7.44
CA LEU A 40 5.29 -4.88 7.03
C LEU A 40 5.86 -3.71 7.82
N PRO A 41 7.16 -3.74 8.17
CA PRO A 41 7.85 -2.57 8.73
C PRO A 41 7.68 -1.35 7.83
N VAL A 42 7.64 -0.16 8.42
CA VAL A 42 7.38 1.12 7.72
C VAL A 42 8.23 1.29 6.46
N GLY A 43 9.54 1.03 6.52
CA GLY A 43 10.45 1.16 5.37
C GLY A 43 10.30 0.08 4.28
N ALA A 44 9.45 -0.92 4.48
CA ALA A 44 9.17 -1.97 3.50
C ALA A 44 7.72 -1.97 3.00
N ARG A 45 6.91 -1.00 3.45
CA ARG A 45 5.46 -1.05 3.30
C ARG A 45 4.91 -0.21 2.15
N TRP A 46 5.61 0.86 1.79
CA TRP A 46 5.20 1.74 0.70
C TRP A 46 6.30 1.89 -0.33
N GLU A 47 5.93 1.89 -1.59
CA GLU A 47 6.81 2.29 -2.68
C GLU A 47 7.00 3.80 -2.72
N ARG A 48 8.08 4.26 -3.34
CA ARG A 48 8.25 5.69 -3.64
C ARG A 48 7.29 6.10 -4.76
N ALA A 49 6.57 7.21 -4.58
CA ALA A 49 5.70 7.79 -5.59
C ALA A 49 6.51 8.44 -6.71
N VAL A 50 6.03 8.28 -7.95
CA VAL A 50 6.63 8.88 -9.16
C VAL A 50 5.54 9.60 -9.92
N ALA A 51 5.68 10.91 -10.10
CA ALA A 51 4.87 11.73 -11.00
C ALA A 51 5.61 13.03 -11.32
N ALA A 52 5.31 13.65 -12.46
CA ALA A 52 5.94 14.91 -12.87
C ALA A 52 5.57 16.10 -11.95
N GLY A 53 4.38 16.07 -11.35
CA GLY A 53 3.89 17.12 -10.43
C GLY A 53 4.43 17.03 -8.99
N LEU A 54 5.26 16.03 -8.67
CA LEU A 54 5.82 15.91 -7.33
C LEU A 54 6.96 16.92 -7.10
N PRO A 55 7.08 17.49 -5.89
CA PRO A 55 8.21 18.35 -5.53
C PRO A 55 9.57 17.68 -5.79
N VAL A 56 10.43 18.36 -6.54
CA VAL A 56 11.77 17.86 -6.88
C VAL A 56 12.62 17.76 -5.60
N GLY A 57 13.37 16.67 -5.49
CA GLY A 57 14.28 16.45 -4.36
C GLY A 57 13.59 15.92 -3.11
N VAL A 58 12.25 15.80 -3.09
CA VAL A 58 11.51 15.22 -1.97
C VAL A 58 10.92 13.86 -2.38
N SER A 59 11.19 12.84 -1.58
CA SER A 59 10.68 11.49 -1.76
C SER A 59 9.36 11.32 -1.02
N HIS A 60 8.29 11.05 -1.76
CA HIS A 60 6.95 10.80 -1.19
C HIS A 60 6.63 9.30 -1.21
N ALA A 61 5.89 8.85 -0.19
CA ALA A 61 5.35 7.49 -0.14
C ALA A 61 4.11 7.40 -1.03
N TYR A 62 4.08 6.42 -1.94
CA TYR A 62 2.89 6.10 -2.73
C TYR A 62 1.87 5.42 -1.83
N GLY A 63 0.66 5.98 -1.77
CA GLY A 63 -0.48 5.42 -1.07
C GLY A 63 -1.37 4.61 -2.02
N THR A 64 -2.68 4.72 -1.86
CA THR A 64 -3.66 4.07 -2.74
C THR A 64 -4.35 5.10 -3.64
N PHE A 65 -4.75 4.71 -4.84
CA PHE A 65 -5.51 5.54 -5.80
C PHE A 65 -4.79 6.83 -6.23
N ASP A 66 -3.55 6.67 -6.70
CA ASP A 66 -2.73 7.75 -7.31
C ASP A 66 -2.48 8.92 -6.36
N ARG A 67 -2.41 8.60 -5.07
CA ARG A 67 -2.27 9.56 -3.99
C ARG A 67 -1.08 9.20 -3.11
N THR A 68 -0.28 10.18 -2.75
CA THR A 68 0.75 10.05 -1.71
C THR A 68 0.13 9.97 -0.31
N LEU A 69 0.88 9.51 0.69
CA LEU A 69 0.40 9.52 2.08
C LEU A 69 0.13 10.94 2.61
N CYS A 70 0.87 11.95 2.14
CA CYS A 70 0.64 13.34 2.49
C CYS A 70 -0.50 14.00 1.68
N GLY A 71 -1.23 13.25 0.86
CA GLY A 71 -2.47 13.70 0.24
C GLY A 71 -2.36 14.29 -1.16
N ILE A 72 -1.15 14.46 -1.71
CA ILE A 72 -0.94 14.89 -3.10
C ILE A 72 -1.50 13.82 -4.04
N ARG A 73 -2.30 14.25 -5.02
CA ARG A 73 -2.88 13.39 -6.05
C ARG A 73 -2.46 13.89 -7.43
N GLU A 74 -1.95 13.00 -8.25
CA GLU A 74 -1.55 13.29 -9.63
C GLU A 74 -2.09 12.18 -10.53
N ALA A 75 -2.73 12.51 -11.65
CA ALA A 75 -3.38 11.52 -12.49
C ALA A 75 -2.40 10.49 -13.10
N SER A 76 -1.13 10.86 -13.25
CA SER A 76 -0.07 9.99 -13.76
C SER A 76 0.81 9.39 -12.64
N MET A 77 0.35 9.42 -11.38
CA MET A 77 1.15 8.94 -10.25
C MET A 77 1.21 7.41 -10.25
N SER A 78 2.42 6.88 -10.17
CA SER A 78 2.64 5.45 -10.04
C SER A 78 3.58 5.12 -8.87
N PRO A 79 3.49 3.91 -8.31
CA PRO A 79 4.54 3.39 -7.43
C PRO A 79 5.80 3.09 -8.25
N SER A 80 6.97 3.39 -7.69
CA SER A 80 8.26 2.97 -8.27
C SER A 80 8.62 1.54 -7.90
N ASP A 81 9.64 0.98 -8.57
CA ASP A 81 10.23 -0.33 -8.20
C ASP A 81 11.02 -0.32 -6.89
N HIS A 82 11.17 0.84 -6.24
CA HIS A 82 11.89 1.01 -4.98
C HIS A 82 10.96 1.35 -3.83
N CYS A 83 11.27 0.79 -2.65
CA CYS A 83 10.62 1.17 -1.40
C CYS A 83 10.91 2.63 -1.08
N TRP A 84 9.90 3.31 -0.55
CA TRP A 84 10.05 4.58 0.13
C TRP A 84 10.62 4.34 1.53
N LEU A 85 11.71 5.05 1.83
CA LEU A 85 12.47 4.86 3.06
C LEU A 85 12.31 6.10 3.95
N PRO A 86 11.54 6.02 5.06
CA PRO A 86 11.22 7.17 5.91
C PRO A 86 12.46 7.79 6.55
N GLU A 87 13.50 7.01 6.81
CA GLU A 87 14.75 7.43 7.43
C GLU A 87 15.68 8.24 6.52
N ARG A 88 15.39 8.31 5.20
CA ARG A 88 16.20 9.12 4.30
C ARG A 88 15.96 10.61 4.55
N GLU A 89 17.03 11.39 4.45
CA GLU A 89 17.01 12.85 4.62
C GLU A 89 16.00 13.52 3.68
N ASN A 90 15.88 13.00 2.46
CA ASN A 90 14.97 13.55 1.46
C ASN A 90 13.54 13.00 1.56
N ALA A 91 13.19 12.21 2.57
CA ALA A 91 11.83 11.71 2.75
C ALA A 91 10.90 12.83 3.23
N CYS A 92 9.74 12.96 2.59
CA CYS A 92 8.71 13.93 2.97
C CYS A 92 8.27 13.72 4.43
N ASP A 93 8.41 14.75 5.27
CA ASP A 93 8.06 14.69 6.69
C ASP A 93 6.58 14.35 6.92
N ALA A 94 5.67 14.94 6.15
CA ALA A 94 4.25 14.62 6.24
C ALA A 94 3.94 13.15 5.87
N CYS A 95 4.68 12.57 4.91
CA CYS A 95 4.57 11.13 4.64
C CYS A 95 5.10 10.30 5.81
N ARG A 96 6.18 10.74 6.46
CA ARG A 96 6.77 10.09 7.64
C ARG A 96 5.79 10.07 8.81
N GLU A 97 5.21 11.21 9.14
CA GLU A 97 4.20 11.32 10.20
C GLU A 97 2.98 10.44 9.91
N ALA A 98 2.45 10.51 8.69
CA ALA A 98 1.31 9.69 8.29
C ALA A 98 1.65 8.19 8.39
N ALA A 99 2.84 7.79 7.96
CA ALA A 99 3.28 6.40 8.00
C ALA A 99 3.41 5.88 9.45
N VAL A 100 3.92 6.70 10.38
CA VAL A 100 3.99 6.35 11.82
C VAL A 100 2.58 6.17 12.39
N VAL A 101 1.66 7.11 12.15
CA VAL A 101 0.28 7.01 12.62
C VAL A 101 -0.42 5.76 12.06
N MET A 102 -0.18 5.43 10.79
CA MET A 102 -0.73 4.22 10.17
C MET A 102 -0.13 2.93 10.75
N ASP A 103 1.17 2.94 11.07
CA ASP A 103 1.81 1.80 11.71
C ASP A 103 1.25 1.59 13.11
N ASP A 104 1.14 2.63 13.93
CA ASP A 104 0.60 2.57 15.29
C ASP A 104 -0.84 2.01 15.35
N ARG A 105 -1.65 2.31 14.33
CA ARG A 105 -3.02 1.79 14.20
C ARG A 105 -3.09 0.30 13.87
N TRP A 106 -1.98 -0.33 13.49
CA TRP A 106 -1.97 -1.76 13.18
C TRP A 106 -2.15 -2.60 14.45
N PRO A 107 -3.16 -3.47 14.52
CA PRO A 107 -3.37 -4.32 15.69
C PRO A 107 -2.12 -5.15 15.99
N GLN A 108 -1.65 -5.15 17.25
CA GLN A 108 -0.44 -5.89 17.64
C GLN A 108 -0.54 -7.38 17.31
N ALA A 109 -1.72 -7.98 17.48
CA ALA A 109 -1.97 -9.39 17.14
C ALA A 109 -1.75 -9.71 15.64
N MET A 110 -1.80 -8.69 14.77
CA MET A 110 -1.58 -8.81 13.32
C MET A 110 -0.13 -8.52 12.91
N ARG A 111 0.75 -8.18 13.86
CA ARG A 111 2.19 -7.95 13.63
C ARG A 111 2.93 -9.29 13.78
N GLY A 112 3.00 -10.09 12.71
CA GLY A 112 3.72 -11.38 12.73
C GLY A 112 3.49 -12.26 11.49
N LYS A 113 4.36 -13.26 11.28
CA LYS A 113 4.37 -14.15 10.09
C LYS A 113 3.07 -14.94 9.85
N GLY A 114 2.18 -15.03 10.83
CA GLY A 114 0.92 -15.79 10.76
C GLY A 114 -0.33 -14.96 10.47
N ALA A 115 -0.23 -13.63 10.34
CA ALA A 115 -1.39 -12.73 10.21
C ALA A 115 -1.98 -12.64 8.79
N ARG A 116 -1.68 -13.61 7.92
CA ARG A 116 -2.27 -13.67 6.57
C ARG A 116 -3.70 -14.15 6.70
N ALA A 117 -4.66 -13.24 6.50
CA ALA A 117 -6.06 -13.60 6.34
C ALA A 117 -6.35 -13.72 4.84
N SER A 118 -6.23 -14.93 4.30
CA SER A 118 -6.82 -15.29 3.01
C SER A 118 -8.07 -16.11 3.27
N VAL A 119 -9.24 -15.56 2.95
CA VAL A 119 -10.53 -16.26 3.10
C VAL A 119 -11.16 -16.35 1.72
N ALA A 120 -11.42 -17.58 1.26
CA ALA A 120 -12.26 -17.80 0.09
C ALA A 120 -13.71 -17.54 0.49
N ARG A 121 -14.39 -16.65 -0.23
CA ARG A 121 -15.81 -16.40 0.00
C ARG A 121 -16.57 -17.57 -0.61
N ARG A 122 -17.06 -18.51 0.21
CA ARG A 122 -18.04 -19.50 -0.27
C ARG A 122 -19.34 -18.75 -0.56
N LEU A 123 -19.76 -18.78 -1.83
CA LEU A 123 -21.09 -18.35 -2.28
C LEU A 123 -22.14 -19.34 -1.81
#